data_AF-A0AAD8EQF9-F1
#
_entry.id   AF-A0AAD8EQF9-F1
#
_cell.length_a   1.000
_cell.length_b   1.000
_cell.length_c   1.000
_cell.angle_alpha   90.00
_cell.angle_beta   90.00
_cell.angle_gamma   90.00
#
_symmetry.space_group_name_H-M   'P 1'
#
loop_
_entity.id
_entity.type
_entity.pdbx_description
1 polymer ?
#
loop_
_entity_poly.entity_id
_entity_poly.type
_entity_poly.pdbx_seq_one_letter_code
_entity_poly.pdbx_strand_id
1 'polypeptide(L)'
;MTSIKKIEGKFMELGKRNDSKSLENLVGQLEDELICTLITSKICHLDAPQLLNYIYQGIPKNDNMNEKRFKTTERVLKEMQSNKLQNMQVNAIISRLALEVEKLNSAHIVQLCEYCINYIQQDNGEQTCWKDLLPKLLHVIVGFDEVNHAGVDMTGSEYKSEVIRTLLMIQWQPSIATSLASMFTEIPLTSEQHLQIVNKLCTSLDEMNPPEVPPLVHQLLQLCIKQHGVALFLRLQAYFSKRLYNRLHSSSTDSDPTEMDIGSDNIDPANESEAQFAEATVLFHILQSARFGHVSVKNFIKYMKSVTYAPELVLDPFLLTVLLSISTISIYEEQVFDILKCTIQHLVTEKELSDISAWLRGVLQMNV
;
A
#
# COMPACT_ATOMS: atom_id res chain seq x y z
N MET A 1 -15.95 -36.93 -9.94
CA MET A 1 -16.86 -35.82 -10.31
C MET A 1 -18.30 -36.02 -9.85
N THR A 2 -18.90 -37.22 -10.00
CA THR A 2 -20.32 -37.49 -9.64
C THR A 2 -20.62 -37.43 -8.13
N SER A 3 -19.66 -37.80 -7.27
CA SER A 3 -19.81 -37.67 -5.81
C SER A 3 -19.72 -36.22 -5.33
N ILE A 4 -18.86 -35.39 -5.93
CA ILE A 4 -18.65 -33.99 -5.52
C ILE A 4 -19.90 -33.15 -5.80
N LYS A 5 -20.53 -33.30 -6.97
CA LYS A 5 -21.82 -32.63 -7.29
C LYS A 5 -22.96 -33.09 -6.37
N LYS A 6 -22.98 -34.36 -5.94
CA LYS A 6 -23.98 -34.87 -4.98
C LYS A 6 -23.76 -34.30 -3.58
N ILE A 7 -22.51 -34.13 -3.16
CA ILE A 7 -22.14 -33.53 -1.87
C ILE A 7 -22.48 -32.04 -1.87
N GLU A 8 -22.16 -31.32 -2.94
CA GLU A 8 -22.54 -29.92 -3.17
C GLU A 8 -24.07 -29.73 -3.09
N GLY A 9 -24.83 -30.55 -3.81
CA GLY A 9 -26.29 -30.51 -3.77
C GLY A 9 -26.84 -30.71 -2.35
N LYS A 10 -26.26 -31.64 -1.58
CA LYS A 10 -26.63 -31.85 -0.17
C LYS A 10 -26.27 -30.65 0.72
N PHE A 11 -25.10 -30.03 0.54
CA PHE A 11 -24.74 -28.82 1.30
C PHE A 11 -25.69 -27.66 1.00
N MET A 12 -26.03 -27.45 -0.28
CA MET A 12 -26.95 -26.38 -0.68
C MET A 12 -28.39 -26.65 -0.22
N GLU A 13 -28.85 -27.91 -0.24
CA GLU A 13 -30.17 -28.26 0.29
C GLU A 13 -30.26 -28.13 1.81
N LEU A 14 -29.26 -28.62 2.55
CA LEU A 14 -29.23 -28.53 4.01
C LEU A 14 -29.01 -27.09 4.51
N GLY A 15 -28.16 -26.33 3.81
CA GLY A 15 -27.95 -24.90 4.04
C GLY A 15 -29.22 -24.08 3.81
N LYS A 16 -29.99 -24.35 2.74
CA LYS A 16 -31.29 -23.70 2.50
C LYS A 16 -32.35 -24.07 3.54
N ARG A 17 -32.27 -25.27 4.13
CA ARG A 17 -33.16 -25.73 5.20
C ARG A 17 -32.73 -25.27 6.59
N ASN A 18 -31.58 -24.61 6.71
CA ASN A 18 -30.99 -24.11 7.95
C ASN A 18 -30.83 -25.21 9.03
N ASP A 19 -30.55 -26.44 8.60
CA ASP A 19 -30.42 -27.60 9.49
C ASP A 19 -28.96 -27.77 9.94
N SER A 20 -28.58 -27.01 10.98
CA SER A 20 -27.21 -26.99 11.51
C SER A 20 -26.72 -28.35 11.98
N LYS A 21 -27.59 -29.19 12.58
CA LYS A 21 -27.19 -30.52 13.09
C LYS A 21 -26.87 -31.50 11.97
N SER A 22 -27.64 -31.46 10.88
CA SER A 22 -27.37 -32.28 9.71
C SER A 22 -26.13 -31.81 8.95
N LEU A 23 -25.87 -30.51 8.91
CA LEU A 23 -24.62 -29.95 8.37
C LEU A 23 -23.41 -30.38 9.20
N GLU A 24 -23.50 -30.33 10.52
CA GLU A 24 -22.45 -30.78 11.44
C GLU A 24 -22.13 -32.27 11.27
N ASN A 25 -23.14 -33.13 11.16
CA ASN A 25 -22.94 -34.55 10.91
C ASN A 25 -22.30 -34.81 9.54
N LEU A 26 -22.71 -34.05 8.51
CA LEU A 26 -22.19 -34.22 7.15
C LEU A 26 -20.74 -33.76 7.05
N VAL A 27 -20.39 -32.63 7.67
CA VAL A 27 -19.00 -32.14 7.75
C VAL A 27 -18.15 -33.05 8.65
N GLY A 28 -18.69 -33.55 9.75
CA GLY A 28 -18.00 -34.47 10.66
C GLY A 28 -17.63 -35.81 9.99
N GLN A 29 -18.45 -36.30 9.07
CA GLN A 29 -18.22 -37.56 8.34
C GLN A 29 -17.35 -37.42 7.08
N LEU A 30 -17.20 -36.21 6.53
CA LEU A 30 -16.39 -35.99 5.34
C LEU A 30 -14.89 -35.98 5.66
N GLU A 31 -14.07 -36.53 4.79
CA GLU A 31 -12.61 -36.37 4.87
C GLU A 31 -12.19 -34.94 4.52
N ASP A 32 -11.12 -34.46 5.15
CA ASP A 32 -10.57 -33.11 4.91
C ASP A 32 -10.23 -32.91 3.42
N GLU A 33 -9.70 -33.93 2.75
CA GLU A 33 -9.35 -33.88 1.31
C GLU A 33 -10.57 -33.68 0.40
N LEU A 34 -11.73 -34.22 0.77
CA LEU A 34 -12.96 -34.05 -0.01
C LEU A 34 -13.49 -32.62 0.10
N ILE A 35 -13.32 -31.97 1.26
CA ILE A 35 -13.65 -30.55 1.43
C ILE A 35 -12.66 -29.69 0.63
N CYS A 36 -11.37 -30.00 0.69
CA CYS A 36 -10.34 -29.29 -0.07
C CYS A 36 -10.56 -29.38 -1.58
N THR A 37 -10.90 -30.57 -2.10
CA THR A 37 -11.20 -30.77 -3.54
C THR A 37 -12.49 -30.08 -3.97
N LEU A 38 -13.52 -30.06 -3.11
CA LEU A 38 -14.74 -29.30 -3.35
C LEU A 38 -14.44 -27.80 -3.50
N ILE A 39 -13.66 -27.22 -2.58
CA ILE A 39 -13.25 -25.80 -2.61
C ILE A 39 -12.48 -25.49 -3.89
N THR A 40 -11.47 -26.30 -4.21
CA THR A 40 -10.65 -26.17 -5.43
C THR A 40 -11.52 -26.14 -6.68
N SER A 41 -12.52 -27.01 -6.75
CA SER A 41 -13.40 -27.10 -7.93
C SER A 41 -14.42 -25.96 -8.04
N LYS A 42 -14.69 -25.22 -6.95
CA LYS A 42 -15.83 -24.31 -6.86
C LYS A 42 -15.50 -22.87 -6.51
N ILE A 43 -14.27 -22.55 -6.09
CA ILE A 43 -13.92 -21.20 -5.66
C ILE A 43 -14.10 -20.14 -6.75
N CYS A 44 -13.99 -20.53 -8.02
CA CYS A 44 -14.20 -19.65 -9.17
C CYS A 44 -15.68 -19.42 -9.50
N HIS A 45 -16.61 -20.18 -8.92
CA HIS A 45 -18.04 -20.04 -9.18
C HIS A 45 -18.68 -18.94 -8.32
N LEU A 46 -19.75 -18.32 -8.83
CA LEU A 46 -20.49 -17.27 -8.12
C LEU A 46 -21.10 -17.75 -6.79
N ASP A 47 -21.39 -19.05 -6.69
CA ASP A 47 -21.97 -19.66 -5.48
C ASP A 47 -20.93 -19.96 -4.39
N ALA A 48 -19.64 -19.72 -4.64
CA ALA A 48 -18.55 -20.02 -3.71
C ALA A 48 -18.74 -19.40 -2.31
N PRO A 49 -19.14 -18.12 -2.15
CA PRO A 49 -19.33 -17.54 -0.82
C PRO A 49 -20.46 -18.22 -0.03
N GLN A 50 -21.53 -18.63 -0.72
CA GLN A 50 -22.65 -19.34 -0.10
C GLN A 50 -22.26 -20.77 0.30
N LEU A 51 -21.55 -21.47 -0.58
CA LEU A 51 -21.03 -22.80 -0.30
C LEU A 51 -20.07 -22.78 0.90
N LEU A 52 -19.14 -21.83 0.94
CA LEU A 52 -18.25 -21.62 2.08
C LEU A 52 -19.05 -21.32 3.35
N ASN A 53 -20.11 -20.51 3.26
CA ASN A 53 -20.94 -20.23 4.42
C ASN A 53 -21.54 -21.52 5.01
N TYR A 54 -22.10 -22.39 4.17
CA TYR A 54 -22.68 -23.66 4.62
C TYR A 54 -21.64 -24.65 5.14
N ILE A 55 -20.44 -24.69 4.54
CA ILE A 55 -19.33 -25.50 5.05
C ILE A 55 -18.94 -25.02 6.46
N TYR A 56 -18.71 -23.72 6.65
CA TYR A 56 -18.33 -23.17 7.95
C TYR A 56 -19.44 -23.26 9.01
N GLN A 57 -20.72 -23.21 8.60
CA GLN A 57 -21.85 -23.47 9.49
C GLN A 57 -21.89 -24.92 9.99
N GLY A 58 -21.45 -25.88 9.17
CA GLY A 58 -21.31 -27.28 9.58
C GLY A 58 -20.05 -27.57 10.41
N ILE A 59 -19.16 -26.61 10.65
CA ILE A 59 -18.00 -26.78 11.52
C ILE A 59 -18.35 -26.18 12.89
N PRO A 60 -18.67 -27.00 13.91
CA PRO A 60 -19.01 -26.50 15.24
C PRO A 60 -17.77 -25.87 15.93
N LYS A 61 -18.01 -25.01 16.94
CA LYS A 61 -16.96 -24.40 17.77
C LYS A 61 -16.42 -25.40 18.81
N ASN A 62 -15.82 -26.49 18.33
CA ASN A 62 -15.19 -27.50 19.19
C ASN A 62 -13.71 -27.62 18.82
N ASP A 63 -12.84 -27.83 19.82
CA ASP A 63 -11.39 -27.95 19.61
C ASP A 63 -11.01 -29.01 18.58
N ASN A 64 -11.76 -30.12 18.54
CA ASN A 64 -11.53 -31.21 17.60
C ASN A 64 -11.79 -30.82 16.14
N MET A 65 -12.55 -29.75 15.89
CA MET A 65 -12.89 -29.25 14.56
C MET A 65 -12.14 -27.96 14.20
N ASN A 66 -11.32 -27.42 15.10
CA ASN A 66 -10.49 -26.25 14.83
C ASN A 66 -9.43 -26.53 13.77
N GLU A 67 -8.81 -27.72 13.79
CA GLU A 67 -7.85 -28.13 12.76
C GLU A 67 -8.53 -28.22 11.38
N LYS A 68 -9.76 -28.74 11.34
CA LYS A 68 -10.56 -28.82 10.11
C LYS A 68 -10.97 -27.44 9.59
N ARG A 69 -11.31 -26.51 10.50
CA ARG A 69 -11.57 -25.10 10.18
C ARG A 69 -10.33 -24.46 9.56
N PHE A 70 -9.17 -24.65 10.19
CA PHE A 70 -7.89 -24.15 9.71
C PHE A 70 -7.54 -24.68 8.32
N LYS A 71 -7.55 -26.00 8.09
CA LYS A 71 -7.27 -26.60 6.76
C LYS A 71 -8.22 -26.08 5.68
N THR A 72 -9.48 -25.89 6.03
CA THR A 72 -10.48 -25.30 5.13
C THR A 72 -10.11 -23.86 4.77
N THR A 73 -9.79 -23.03 5.77
CA THR A 73 -9.38 -21.63 5.56
C THR A 73 -8.07 -21.51 4.79
N GLU A 74 -7.08 -22.33 5.12
CA GLU A 74 -5.80 -22.42 4.42
C GLU A 74 -6.00 -22.79 2.94
N ARG A 75 -6.87 -23.76 2.65
CA ARG A 75 -7.16 -24.15 1.27
C ARG A 75 -7.84 -23.03 0.50
N VAL A 76 -8.81 -22.33 1.11
CA VAL A 76 -9.45 -21.17 0.49
C VAL A 76 -8.42 -20.10 0.15
N LEU A 77 -7.50 -19.79 1.08
CA LEU A 77 -6.46 -18.78 0.83
C LEU A 77 -5.53 -19.17 -0.33
N LYS A 78 -5.05 -20.41 -0.35
CA LYS A 78 -4.21 -20.94 -1.44
C LYS A 78 -4.89 -20.84 -2.80
N GLU A 79 -6.16 -21.21 -2.85
CA GLU A 79 -6.95 -21.18 -4.08
C GLU A 79 -7.35 -19.76 -4.51
N MET A 80 -7.52 -18.83 -3.57
CA MET A 80 -7.72 -17.40 -3.88
C MET A 80 -6.46 -16.76 -4.48
N GLN A 81 -5.28 -17.16 -4.00
CA GLN A 81 -4.02 -16.65 -4.54
C GLN A 81 -3.67 -17.27 -5.90
N SER A 82 -4.07 -18.53 -6.13
CA SER A 82 -3.70 -19.27 -7.34
C SER A 82 -4.64 -19.03 -8.53
N ASN A 83 -5.88 -18.60 -8.28
CA ASN A 83 -6.89 -18.41 -9.32
C ASN A 83 -7.22 -16.92 -9.50
N LYS A 84 -7.43 -16.50 -10.77
CA LYS A 84 -7.92 -15.15 -11.08
C LYS A 84 -9.42 -15.05 -10.78
N LEU A 85 -9.74 -14.49 -9.62
CA LEU A 85 -11.11 -14.26 -9.18
C LEU A 85 -11.54 -12.82 -9.46
N GLN A 86 -12.85 -12.59 -9.62
CA GLN A 86 -13.38 -11.22 -9.72
C GLN A 86 -13.31 -10.54 -8.34
N ASN A 87 -13.00 -9.24 -8.30
CA ASN A 87 -12.89 -8.47 -7.05
C ASN A 87 -14.12 -8.60 -6.14
N MET A 88 -15.32 -8.66 -6.70
CA MET A 88 -16.56 -8.85 -5.93
C MET A 88 -16.60 -10.21 -5.21
N GLN A 89 -16.14 -11.28 -5.87
CA GLN A 89 -16.05 -12.62 -5.28
C GLN A 89 -14.96 -12.66 -4.20
N VAL A 90 -13.79 -12.06 -4.46
CA VAL A 90 -12.69 -11.94 -3.49
C VAL A 90 -13.19 -11.28 -2.22
N ASN A 91 -13.84 -10.12 -2.33
CA ASN A 91 -14.37 -9.38 -1.17
C ASN A 91 -15.42 -10.17 -0.39
N ALA A 92 -16.32 -10.90 -1.08
CA ALA A 92 -17.33 -11.73 -0.42
C ALA A 92 -16.68 -12.90 0.35
N ILE A 93 -15.67 -13.55 -0.24
CA ILE A 93 -14.94 -14.66 0.41
C ILE A 93 -14.14 -14.11 1.60
N ILE A 94 -13.40 -13.01 1.45
CA ILE A 94 -12.63 -12.40 2.55
C ILE A 94 -13.53 -11.95 3.69
N SER A 95 -14.70 -11.38 3.40
CA SER A 95 -15.68 -11.00 4.42
C SER A 95 -16.19 -12.22 5.19
N ARG A 96 -16.36 -13.36 4.52
CA ARG A 96 -16.73 -14.61 5.20
C ARG A 96 -15.57 -15.19 6.01
N LEU A 97 -14.36 -15.18 5.47
CA LEU A 97 -13.15 -15.64 6.16
C LEU A 97 -12.89 -14.84 7.44
N ALA A 98 -13.11 -13.53 7.42
CA ALA A 98 -12.96 -12.66 8.59
C ALA A 98 -13.76 -13.17 9.81
N LEU A 99 -15.01 -13.59 9.59
CA LEU A 99 -15.88 -14.15 10.64
C LEU A 99 -15.41 -15.50 11.18
N GLU A 100 -14.58 -16.22 10.41
CA GLU A 100 -14.06 -17.53 10.79
C GLU A 100 -12.69 -17.43 11.45
N VAL A 101 -11.89 -16.43 11.07
CA VAL A 101 -10.61 -16.09 11.72
C VAL A 101 -10.81 -15.77 13.20
N GLU A 102 -11.89 -15.06 13.57
CA GLU A 102 -12.23 -14.77 14.97
C GLU A 102 -12.45 -16.03 15.84
N LYS A 103 -12.67 -17.20 15.22
CA LYS A 103 -12.93 -18.46 15.92
C LYS A 103 -11.69 -19.36 15.99
N LEU A 104 -10.58 -18.96 15.36
CA LEU A 104 -9.33 -19.74 15.37
C LEU A 104 -8.53 -19.48 16.65
N ASN A 105 -7.69 -20.44 17.02
CA ASN A 105 -6.73 -20.27 18.12
C ASN A 105 -5.51 -19.45 17.66
N SER A 106 -4.68 -19.01 18.61
CA SER A 106 -3.50 -18.19 18.34
C SER A 106 -2.52 -18.87 17.37
N ALA A 107 -2.27 -20.18 17.53
CA ALA A 107 -1.36 -20.95 16.67
C ALA A 107 -1.78 -20.95 15.18
N HIS A 108 -3.07 -21.14 14.89
CA HIS A 108 -3.59 -21.12 13.53
C HIS A 108 -3.54 -19.71 12.92
N ILE A 109 -3.77 -18.66 13.71
CA ILE A 109 -3.66 -17.28 13.23
C ILE A 109 -2.22 -16.94 12.87
N VAL A 110 -1.25 -17.36 13.69
CA VAL A 110 0.19 -17.22 13.41
C VAL A 110 0.53 -17.86 12.06
N GLN A 111 0.11 -19.11 11.84
CA GLN A 111 0.33 -19.81 10.57
C GLN A 111 -0.29 -19.08 9.37
N LEU A 112 -1.51 -18.54 9.51
CA LEU A 112 -2.15 -17.75 8.44
C LEU A 112 -1.38 -16.45 8.15
N CYS A 113 -0.86 -15.77 9.18
CA CYS A 113 0.00 -14.62 9.00
C CYS A 113 1.29 -14.98 8.26
N GLU A 114 1.94 -16.10 8.61
CA GLU A 114 3.12 -16.61 7.91
C GLU A 114 2.82 -16.92 6.43
N TYR A 115 1.66 -17.50 6.12
CA TYR A 115 1.23 -17.67 4.73
C TYR A 115 1.12 -16.34 3.98
N CYS A 116 0.50 -15.32 4.59
CA CYS A 116 0.42 -13.98 3.98
C CYS A 116 1.80 -13.37 3.75
N ILE A 117 2.73 -13.50 4.70
CA ILE A 117 4.10 -13.00 4.58
C ILE A 117 4.84 -13.72 3.44
N ASN A 118 4.71 -15.05 3.37
CA ASN A 118 5.31 -15.85 2.30
C ASN A 118 4.77 -15.48 0.93
N TYR A 119 3.47 -15.19 0.83
CA TYR A 119 2.90 -14.67 -0.41
C TYR A 119 3.49 -13.32 -0.76
N ILE A 120 3.51 -12.35 0.16
CA ILE A 120 4.11 -11.02 -0.09
C ILE A 120 5.56 -11.12 -0.59
N GLN A 121 6.33 -12.08 -0.09
CA GLN A 121 7.72 -12.30 -0.51
C GLN A 121 7.84 -12.89 -1.93
N GLN A 122 6.88 -13.72 -2.36
CA GLN A 122 6.90 -14.43 -3.65
C GLN A 122 6.00 -13.80 -4.72
N ASP A 123 5.13 -12.87 -4.34
CA ASP A 123 4.09 -12.31 -5.19
C ASP A 123 4.66 -11.51 -6.36
N ASN A 124 4.01 -11.61 -7.50
CA ASN A 124 4.28 -10.82 -8.70
C ASN A 124 3.24 -9.70 -8.91
N GLY A 125 2.24 -9.57 -8.03
CA GLY A 125 1.22 -8.52 -8.06
C GLY A 125 -0.08 -8.92 -8.76
N GLU A 126 -0.24 -10.17 -9.18
CA GLU A 126 -1.46 -10.62 -9.87
C GLU A 126 -2.66 -10.83 -8.94
N GLN A 127 -2.45 -11.25 -7.70
CA GLN A 127 -3.49 -11.47 -6.70
C GLN A 127 -3.02 -10.96 -5.35
N THR A 128 -3.76 -10.03 -4.75
CA THR A 128 -3.37 -9.42 -3.48
C THR A 128 -4.41 -9.64 -2.40
N CYS A 129 -4.96 -10.86 -2.32
CA CYS A 129 -6.00 -11.19 -1.32
C CYS A 129 -5.50 -11.07 0.13
N TRP A 130 -4.19 -11.22 0.34
CA TRP A 130 -3.52 -10.97 1.61
C TRP A 130 -3.69 -9.54 2.11
N LYS A 131 -3.89 -8.55 1.23
CA LYS A 131 -3.96 -7.12 1.61
C LYS A 131 -5.17 -6.81 2.50
N ASP A 132 -6.28 -7.53 2.34
CA ASP A 132 -7.51 -7.33 3.12
C ASP A 132 -7.67 -8.39 4.23
N LEU A 133 -6.89 -9.48 4.17
CA LEU A 133 -6.91 -10.55 5.17
C LEU A 133 -5.91 -10.31 6.31
N LEU A 134 -4.68 -9.91 5.99
CA LEU A 134 -3.62 -9.70 6.99
C LEU A 134 -3.99 -8.65 8.04
N PRO A 135 -4.59 -7.49 7.70
CA PRO A 135 -5.04 -6.54 8.72
C PRO A 135 -6.03 -7.16 9.72
N LYS A 136 -6.92 -8.02 9.23
CA LYS A 136 -7.92 -8.70 10.06
C LYS A 136 -7.29 -9.75 10.97
N LEU A 137 -6.34 -10.54 10.44
CA LEU A 137 -5.55 -11.48 11.24
C LEU A 137 -4.81 -10.76 12.36
N LEU A 138 -4.15 -9.63 12.04
CA LEU A 138 -3.43 -8.81 13.02
C LEU A 138 -4.36 -8.12 14.02
N HIS A 139 -5.60 -7.80 13.63
CA HIS A 139 -6.59 -7.27 14.57
C HIS A 139 -6.99 -8.33 15.60
N VAL A 140 -7.25 -9.56 15.14
CA VAL A 140 -7.68 -10.66 16.00
C VAL A 140 -6.52 -11.11 16.91
N ILE A 141 -5.29 -11.19 16.40
CA ILE A 141 -4.15 -11.67 17.20
C ILE A 141 -3.83 -10.75 18.38
N VAL A 142 -4.03 -9.44 18.23
CA VAL A 142 -3.80 -8.45 19.31
C VAL A 142 -4.68 -8.71 20.53
N GLY A 143 -5.81 -9.39 20.38
CA GLY A 143 -6.69 -9.77 21.48
C GLY A 143 -6.20 -10.98 22.30
N PHE A 144 -5.12 -11.65 21.90
CA PHE A 144 -4.57 -12.79 22.64
C PHE A 144 -3.46 -12.33 23.61
N ASP A 145 -3.60 -12.77 24.88
CA ASP A 145 -2.60 -12.51 25.92
C ASP A 145 -1.31 -13.32 25.71
N GLU A 146 -1.43 -14.56 25.21
CA GLU A 146 -0.30 -15.46 24.95
C GLU A 146 -0.38 -16.03 23.52
N VAL A 147 0.69 -15.80 22.76
CA VAL A 147 0.91 -16.27 21.40
C VAL A 147 2.29 -16.92 21.35
N ASN A 148 2.35 -18.19 20.98
CA ASN A 148 3.62 -18.87 20.74
C ASN A 148 4.03 -18.71 19.28
N HIS A 149 5.20 -18.11 19.03
CA HIS A 149 5.80 -18.02 17.71
C HIS A 149 7.23 -18.56 17.76
N ALA A 150 7.51 -19.61 16.98
CA ALA A 150 8.80 -20.29 16.92
C ALA A 150 9.36 -20.73 18.30
N GLY A 151 8.49 -21.11 19.24
CA GLY A 151 8.88 -21.54 20.58
C GLY A 151 9.11 -20.39 21.57
N VAL A 152 8.82 -19.15 21.19
CA VAL A 152 8.85 -17.98 22.07
C VAL A 152 7.42 -17.54 22.36
N ASP A 153 7.07 -17.48 23.64
CA ASP A 153 5.79 -16.93 24.10
C ASP A 153 5.88 -15.40 24.14
N MET A 154 4.92 -14.75 23.49
CA MET A 154 4.81 -13.29 23.41
C MET A 154 3.34 -12.89 23.39
N THR A 155 3.05 -11.62 23.65
CA THR A 155 1.70 -11.08 23.54
C THR A 155 1.30 -10.90 22.08
N GLY A 156 -0.01 -10.85 21.81
CA GLY A 156 -0.52 -10.55 20.46
C GLY A 156 -0.01 -9.23 19.87
N SER A 157 0.22 -8.22 20.72
CA SER A 157 0.75 -6.91 20.32
C SER A 157 2.23 -6.99 19.93
N GLU A 158 3.01 -7.79 20.65
CA GLU A 158 4.42 -8.06 20.33
C GLU A 158 4.52 -8.84 19.02
N TYR A 159 3.70 -9.89 18.84
CA TYR A 159 3.65 -10.63 17.58
C TYR A 159 3.29 -9.75 16.39
N LYS A 160 2.29 -8.87 16.52
CA LYS A 160 1.96 -7.90 15.46
C LYS A 160 3.17 -7.01 15.11
N SER A 161 3.91 -6.55 16.11
CA SER A 161 5.09 -5.72 15.89
C SER A 161 6.19 -6.48 15.17
N GLU A 162 6.35 -7.77 15.49
CA GLU A 162 7.27 -8.68 14.82
C GLU A 162 6.89 -8.96 13.36
N VAL A 163 5.59 -9.12 13.07
CA VAL A 163 5.08 -9.23 11.70
C VAL A 163 5.41 -7.97 10.91
N ILE A 164 5.16 -6.78 11.47
CA ILE A 164 5.48 -5.51 10.81
C ILE A 164 6.99 -5.40 10.55
N ARG A 165 7.83 -5.77 11.53
CA ARG A 165 9.29 -5.81 11.38
C ARG A 165 9.72 -6.74 10.25
N THR A 166 9.11 -7.93 10.17
CA THR A 166 9.36 -8.90 9.10
C THR A 166 8.98 -8.35 7.73
N LEU A 167 7.82 -7.73 7.60
CA LEU A 167 7.40 -7.05 6.36
C LEU A 167 8.37 -5.93 5.97
N LEU A 168 8.91 -5.19 6.93
CA LEU A 168 9.91 -4.16 6.69
C LEU A 168 11.27 -4.72 6.23
N MET A 169 11.60 -5.99 6.51
CA MET A 169 12.81 -6.64 6.00
C MET A 169 12.67 -7.21 4.58
N ILE A 170 11.46 -7.53 4.13
CA ILE A 170 11.21 -8.11 2.80
C ILE A 170 11.44 -7.07 1.69
N GLN A 171 12.11 -7.41 0.59
CA GLN A 171 12.15 -6.52 -0.57
C GLN A 171 10.78 -6.47 -1.25
N TRP A 172 10.18 -5.28 -1.33
CA TRP A 172 8.85 -5.10 -1.94
C TRP A 172 8.99 -4.84 -3.43
N GLN A 173 8.30 -5.63 -4.24
CA GLN A 173 8.21 -5.35 -5.67
C GLN A 173 7.30 -4.13 -5.93
N PRO A 174 7.61 -3.29 -6.94
CA PRO A 174 6.76 -2.15 -7.29
C PRO A 174 5.30 -2.54 -7.57
N SER A 175 5.07 -3.72 -8.17
CA SER A 175 3.73 -4.22 -8.51
C SER A 175 2.79 -4.40 -7.32
N ILE A 176 3.33 -4.72 -6.13
CA ILE A 176 2.54 -4.91 -4.91
C ILE A 176 2.49 -3.68 -4.01
N ALA A 177 3.28 -2.63 -4.31
CA ALA A 177 3.43 -1.47 -3.43
C ALA A 177 2.10 -0.74 -3.17
N THR A 178 1.25 -0.61 -4.19
CA THR A 178 -0.09 0.00 -4.05
C THR A 178 -0.99 -0.81 -3.10
N SER A 179 -0.95 -2.15 -3.20
CA SER A 179 -1.69 -3.04 -2.31
C SER A 179 -1.14 -3.03 -0.89
N LEU A 180 0.19 -2.96 -0.72
CA LEU A 180 0.83 -2.80 0.58
C LEU A 180 0.44 -1.47 1.25
N ALA A 181 0.45 -0.36 0.49
CA ALA A 181 0.04 0.94 0.99
C ALA A 181 -1.41 0.92 1.49
N SER A 182 -2.31 0.31 0.73
CA SER A 182 -3.71 0.11 1.12
C SER A 182 -3.82 -0.76 2.38
N MET A 183 -3.12 -1.90 2.46
CA MET A 183 -3.12 -2.78 3.64
C MET A 183 -2.70 -2.04 4.92
N PHE A 184 -1.62 -1.27 4.86
CA PHE A 184 -1.10 -0.55 6.02
C PHE A 184 -2.01 0.59 6.49
N THR A 185 -2.96 1.05 5.67
CA THR A 185 -3.98 2.03 6.12
C THR A 185 -4.95 1.43 7.13
N GLU A 186 -5.19 0.11 7.07
CA GLU A 186 -6.09 -0.61 7.97
C GLU A 186 -5.41 -1.11 9.25
N ILE A 187 -4.08 -1.12 9.28
CA ILE A 187 -3.29 -1.60 10.42
C ILE A 187 -2.97 -0.41 11.34
N PRO A 188 -3.26 -0.48 12.65
CA PRO A 188 -2.84 0.57 13.57
C PRO A 188 -1.32 0.51 13.78
N LEU A 189 -0.60 1.56 13.41
CA LEU A 189 0.86 1.63 13.46
C LEU A 189 1.34 2.61 14.52
N THR A 190 2.48 2.32 15.15
CA THR A 190 3.21 3.34 15.93
C THR A 190 3.78 4.41 15.00
N SER A 191 4.13 5.59 15.54
CA SER A 191 4.67 6.68 14.72
C SER A 191 5.99 6.28 14.03
N GLU A 192 6.83 5.47 14.69
CA GLU A 192 8.08 4.96 14.13
C GLU A 192 7.84 3.95 13.02
N GLN A 193 6.99 2.94 13.25
CA GLN A 193 6.62 1.95 12.23
C GLN A 193 6.02 2.63 10.99
N HIS A 194 5.14 3.62 11.22
CA HIS A 194 4.52 4.37 10.12
C HIS A 194 5.57 5.11 9.29
N LEU A 195 6.55 5.78 9.91
CA LEU A 195 7.62 6.47 9.19
C LEU A 195 8.46 5.49 8.36
N GLN A 196 8.83 4.34 8.94
CA GLN A 196 9.60 3.31 8.24
C GLN A 196 8.85 2.76 7.02
N ILE A 197 7.55 2.49 7.16
CA ILE A 197 6.69 2.01 6.06
C ILE A 197 6.57 3.08 4.97
N VAL A 198 6.28 4.34 5.33
CA VAL A 198 6.15 5.44 4.37
C VAL A 198 7.45 5.63 3.59
N ASN A 199 8.60 5.67 4.28
CA ASN A 199 9.89 5.82 3.61
C ASN A 199 10.17 4.67 2.64
N LYS A 200 9.87 3.43 3.05
CA LYS A 200 10.10 2.26 2.20
C LYS A 200 9.16 2.19 0.99
N LEU A 201 7.89 2.55 1.15
CA LEU A 201 6.96 2.68 0.01
C LEU A 201 7.39 3.83 -0.92
N CYS A 202 7.91 4.93 -0.37
CA CYS A 202 8.43 6.02 -1.19
C CYS A 202 9.68 5.62 -1.97
N THR A 203 10.55 4.76 -1.43
CA THR A 203 11.69 4.24 -2.21
C THR A 203 11.25 3.37 -3.39
N SER A 204 10.08 2.71 -3.30
CA SER A 204 9.53 1.96 -4.44
C SER A 204 9.09 2.87 -5.60
N LEU A 205 8.87 4.17 -5.38
CA LEU A 205 8.54 5.12 -6.45
C LEU A 205 9.69 5.26 -7.46
N ASP A 206 10.94 5.15 -7.00
CA ASP A 206 12.12 5.36 -7.84
C ASP A 206 12.22 4.33 -8.99
N GLU A 207 11.66 3.14 -8.78
CA GLU A 207 11.66 2.01 -9.73
C GLU A 207 10.38 1.91 -10.57
N MET A 208 9.36 2.73 -10.28
CA MET A 208 8.06 2.67 -10.95
C MET A 208 8.05 3.38 -12.31
N ASN A 209 7.18 2.89 -13.20
CA ASN A 209 6.84 3.60 -14.42
C ASN A 209 5.85 4.74 -14.11
N PRO A 210 5.86 5.85 -14.87
CA PRO A 210 4.95 6.96 -14.64
C PRO A 210 3.46 6.60 -14.46
N PRO A 211 2.84 5.72 -15.27
CA PRO A 211 1.41 5.39 -15.09
C PRO A 211 1.10 4.62 -13.78
N GLU A 212 2.09 4.01 -13.14
CA GLU A 212 1.92 3.24 -11.89
C GLU A 212 2.01 4.13 -10.64
N VAL A 213 2.59 5.33 -10.77
CA VAL A 213 2.82 6.27 -9.67
C VAL A 213 1.52 6.83 -9.09
N PRO A 214 0.55 7.34 -9.88
CA PRO A 214 -0.65 7.97 -9.32
C PRO A 214 -1.47 7.05 -8.39
N PRO A 215 -1.73 5.77 -8.71
CA PRO A 215 -2.39 4.84 -7.81
C PRO A 215 -1.67 4.68 -6.46
N LEU A 216 -0.34 4.53 -6.46
CA LEU A 216 0.44 4.43 -5.23
C LEU A 216 0.37 5.74 -4.43
N VAL A 217 0.52 6.89 -5.09
CA VAL A 217 0.46 8.19 -4.43
C VAL A 217 -0.90 8.43 -3.79
N HIS A 218 -1.99 8.03 -4.45
CA HIS A 218 -3.31 8.09 -3.85
C HIS A 218 -3.37 7.30 -2.53
N GLN A 219 -2.88 6.06 -2.52
CA GLN A 219 -2.86 5.23 -1.30
C GLN A 219 -1.90 5.78 -0.24
N LEU A 220 -0.74 6.31 -0.62
CA LEU A 220 0.20 6.94 0.31
C LEU A 220 -0.37 8.22 0.95
N LEU A 221 -1.14 9.00 0.20
CA LEU A 221 -1.85 10.16 0.75
C LEU A 221 -2.93 9.75 1.77
N GLN A 222 -3.58 8.60 1.56
CA GLN A 222 -4.50 8.01 2.56
C GLN A 222 -3.72 7.52 3.79
N LEU A 223 -2.62 6.79 3.60
CA LEU A 223 -1.76 6.31 4.69
C LEU A 223 -1.22 7.49 5.52
N CYS A 224 -0.89 8.60 4.87
CA CYS A 224 -0.34 9.80 5.49
C CYS A 224 -1.40 10.80 5.95
N ILE A 225 -2.71 10.48 5.99
CA ILE A 225 -3.77 11.45 6.37
C ILE A 225 -3.41 12.24 7.64
N LYS A 226 -2.80 11.57 8.63
CA LYS A 226 -2.50 12.14 9.96
C LYS A 226 -1.03 12.55 10.17
N GLN A 227 -0.07 11.88 9.54
CA GLN A 227 1.37 12.07 9.84
C GLN A 227 2.28 11.72 8.65
N HIS A 228 3.55 12.14 8.74
CA HIS A 228 4.67 11.79 7.85
C HIS A 228 4.50 12.04 6.34
N GLY A 229 3.53 12.87 5.94
CA GLY A 229 3.31 13.22 4.53
C GLY A 229 4.45 13.99 3.86
N VAL A 230 5.30 14.71 4.61
CA VAL A 230 6.41 15.51 4.05
C VAL A 230 7.39 14.63 3.26
N ALA A 231 7.68 13.42 3.75
CA ALA A 231 8.58 12.48 3.07
C ALA A 231 8.07 12.12 1.67
N LEU A 232 6.76 11.96 1.50
CA LEU A 232 6.13 11.70 0.21
C LEU A 232 6.34 12.87 -0.77
N PHE A 233 6.10 14.11 -0.33
CA PHE A 233 6.27 15.28 -1.20
C PHE A 233 7.72 15.44 -1.70
N LEU A 234 8.70 15.27 -0.81
CA LEU A 234 10.12 15.33 -1.18
C LEU A 234 10.53 14.20 -2.12
N ARG A 235 9.95 13.00 -1.96
CA ARG A 235 10.21 11.87 -2.84
C ARG A 235 9.56 12.06 -4.21
N LEU A 236 8.36 12.63 -4.27
CA LEU A 236 7.73 12.99 -5.54
C LEU A 236 8.49 14.10 -6.26
N GLN A 237 9.00 15.09 -5.53
CA GLN A 237 9.91 16.10 -6.07
C GLN A 237 11.12 15.42 -6.74
N ALA A 238 11.86 14.58 -6.02
CA ALA A 238 13.01 13.87 -6.59
C ALA A 238 12.64 13.03 -7.83
N TYR A 239 11.50 12.35 -7.79
CA TYR A 239 11.00 11.52 -8.90
C TYR A 239 10.69 12.34 -10.17
N PHE A 240 9.89 13.40 -10.05
CA PHE A 240 9.52 14.24 -11.20
C PHE A 240 10.66 15.14 -11.66
N SER A 241 11.50 15.63 -10.77
CA SER A 241 12.69 16.42 -11.16
C SER A 241 13.65 15.58 -12.00
N LYS A 242 13.88 14.31 -11.65
CA LYS A 242 14.69 13.40 -12.46
C LYS A 242 14.11 13.11 -13.85
N ARG A 243 12.77 12.98 -13.98
CA ARG A 243 12.11 12.52 -15.22
C ARG A 243 11.62 13.63 -16.14
N LEU A 244 11.26 14.78 -15.59
CA LEU A 244 10.70 15.93 -16.33
C LEU A 244 11.65 17.13 -16.32
N TYR A 245 12.13 17.56 -15.14
CA TYR A 245 12.69 18.90 -14.99
C TYR A 245 14.21 19.02 -15.18
N ASN A 246 15.00 18.00 -14.82
CA ASN A 246 16.46 18.01 -15.04
C ASN A 246 16.84 18.05 -16.53
N ARG A 247 15.93 17.64 -17.42
CA ARG A 247 16.10 17.73 -18.89
C ARG A 247 15.88 19.13 -19.46
N LEU A 248 15.20 20.01 -18.73
CA LEU A 248 15.04 21.42 -19.14
C LEU A 248 16.33 22.22 -18.94
N HIS A 249 17.20 21.82 -17.99
CA HIS A 249 18.50 22.46 -17.80
C HIS A 249 19.54 22.03 -18.84
N SER A 250 19.50 20.78 -19.30
CA SER A 250 20.40 20.30 -20.37
C SER A 250 20.04 20.86 -21.76
N SER A 251 18.78 21.20 -22.01
CA SER A 251 18.36 21.82 -23.28
C SER A 251 18.57 23.34 -23.34
N SER A 252 18.94 23.97 -22.21
CA SER A 252 19.09 25.43 -22.09
C SER A 252 20.54 25.94 -22.17
N THR A 253 21.53 25.04 -22.15
CA THR A 253 22.95 25.40 -22.30
C THR A 253 23.41 25.15 -23.73
N ASP A 254 23.37 26.21 -24.54
CA ASP A 254 24.11 26.32 -25.81
C ASP A 254 25.60 26.02 -25.55
N SER A 255 26.01 24.78 -25.77
CA SER A 255 27.41 24.40 -25.89
C SER A 255 27.52 23.17 -26.77
N ASP A 256 28.43 23.25 -27.74
CA ASP A 256 28.67 22.32 -28.84
C ASP A 256 28.51 20.83 -28.50
N PRO A 257 27.93 20.01 -29.39
CA PRO A 257 27.80 18.58 -29.20
C PRO A 257 29.16 17.92 -29.50
N THR A 258 30.09 17.98 -28.55
CA THR A 258 31.26 17.11 -28.56
C THR A 258 30.93 15.82 -27.82
N GLU A 259 30.72 14.78 -28.62
CA GLU A 259 30.93 13.36 -28.36
C GLU A 259 31.20 12.98 -26.90
N MET A 260 30.15 12.49 -26.21
CA MET A 260 30.08 11.20 -25.53
C MET A 260 29.04 11.22 -24.39
N ASP A 261 27.77 11.49 -24.70
CA ASP A 261 26.65 11.19 -23.80
C ASP A 261 25.73 10.14 -24.43
N ILE A 262 26.25 8.91 -24.50
CA ILE A 262 25.50 7.73 -24.95
C ILE A 262 24.60 7.30 -23.78
N GLY A 263 23.53 8.05 -23.53
CA GLY A 263 22.61 7.75 -22.44
C GLY A 263 21.31 8.56 -22.38
N SER A 264 21.29 9.80 -22.87
CA SER A 264 20.12 10.69 -22.71
C SER A 264 19.16 10.75 -23.91
N ASP A 265 19.59 10.31 -25.09
CA ASP A 265 18.89 10.56 -26.37
C ASP A 265 17.90 9.46 -26.82
N ASN A 266 17.63 8.46 -25.98
CA ASN A 266 16.66 7.39 -26.32
C ASN A 266 15.57 7.24 -25.25
N ILE A 267 14.93 8.34 -24.85
CA ILE A 267 13.65 8.27 -24.14
C ILE A 267 12.55 8.73 -25.09
N ASP A 268 11.73 7.76 -25.49
CA ASP A 268 10.58 7.89 -26.37
C ASP A 268 9.70 9.10 -25.96
N PRO A 269 9.31 10.03 -26.85
CA PRO A 269 8.39 11.15 -26.52
C PRO A 269 7.07 10.68 -25.87
N ALA A 270 6.69 9.41 -26.09
CA ALA A 270 5.60 8.76 -25.37
C ALA A 270 5.80 8.73 -23.84
N ASN A 271 7.01 8.47 -23.35
CA ASN A 271 7.32 8.38 -21.92
C ASN A 271 7.29 9.75 -21.22
N GLU A 272 7.57 10.83 -21.96
CA GLU A 272 7.44 12.20 -21.43
C GLU A 272 5.97 12.60 -21.27
N SER A 273 5.13 12.30 -22.27
CA SER A 273 3.69 12.49 -22.19
C SER A 273 3.07 11.71 -21.03
N GLU A 274 3.51 10.46 -20.82
CA GLU A 274 3.10 9.64 -19.68
C GLU A 274 3.54 10.24 -18.33
N ALA A 275 4.75 10.77 -18.24
CA ALA A 275 5.25 11.43 -17.03
C ALA A 275 4.48 12.71 -16.70
N GLN A 276 4.14 13.53 -17.71
CA GLN A 276 3.30 14.72 -17.53
C GLN A 276 1.87 14.34 -17.10
N PHE A 277 1.28 13.31 -17.70
CA PHE A 277 -0.05 12.82 -17.30
C PHE A 277 -0.04 12.26 -15.87
N ALA A 278 1.01 11.54 -15.50
CA ALA A 278 1.21 11.04 -14.13
C ALA A 278 1.33 12.19 -13.14
N GLU A 279 2.12 13.23 -13.46
CA GLU A 279 2.26 14.44 -12.63
C GLU A 279 0.91 15.14 -12.44
N ALA A 280 0.15 15.37 -13.50
CA ALA A 280 -1.17 15.99 -13.43
C ALA A 280 -2.14 15.20 -12.54
N THR A 281 -2.10 13.86 -12.62
CA THR A 281 -2.94 12.98 -11.81
C THR A 281 -2.50 12.99 -10.33
N VAL A 282 -1.19 13.01 -10.08
CA VAL A 282 -0.62 13.16 -8.72
C VAL A 282 -1.02 14.50 -8.10
N LEU A 283 -0.89 15.60 -8.85
CA LEU A 283 -1.32 16.93 -8.42
C LEU A 283 -2.82 16.95 -8.11
N PHE A 284 -3.64 16.31 -8.92
CA PHE A 284 -5.06 16.14 -8.64
C PHE A 284 -5.30 15.43 -7.31
N HIS A 285 -4.63 14.31 -7.02
CA HIS A 285 -4.77 13.59 -5.75
C HIS A 285 -4.30 14.41 -4.54
N ILE A 286 -3.21 15.17 -4.68
CA ILE A 286 -2.74 16.11 -3.65
C ILE A 286 -3.79 17.19 -3.40
N LEU A 287 -4.34 17.79 -4.45
CA LEU A 287 -5.38 18.81 -4.35
C LEU A 287 -6.64 18.28 -3.65
N GLN A 288 -7.07 17.05 -3.98
CA GLN A 288 -8.19 16.42 -3.25
C GLN A 288 -7.87 16.22 -1.77
N SER A 289 -6.67 15.73 -1.45
CA SER A 289 -6.22 15.57 -0.05
C SER A 289 -6.21 16.89 0.71
N ALA A 290 -5.81 17.99 0.04
CA ALA A 290 -5.84 19.33 0.59
C ALA A 290 -7.29 19.80 0.84
N ARG A 291 -8.22 19.55 -0.10
CA ARG A 291 -9.65 19.86 0.03
C ARG A 291 -10.33 19.09 1.16
N PHE A 292 -9.97 17.82 1.35
CA PHE A 292 -10.43 17.02 2.49
C PHE A 292 -9.77 17.41 3.82
N GLY A 293 -8.80 18.34 3.81
CA GLY A 293 -8.17 18.86 5.01
C GLY A 293 -7.19 17.89 5.66
N HIS A 294 -6.56 17.01 4.88
CA HIS A 294 -5.56 16.06 5.39
C HIS A 294 -4.44 16.79 6.15
N VAL A 295 -4.05 16.24 7.31
CA VAL A 295 -3.02 16.83 8.17
C VAL A 295 -1.64 16.76 7.50
N SER A 296 -1.38 15.75 6.65
CA SER A 296 -0.17 15.69 5.82
C SER A 296 0.07 16.94 5.00
N VAL A 297 -0.97 17.49 4.38
CA VAL A 297 -0.86 18.71 3.57
C VAL A 297 -0.54 19.92 4.45
N LYS A 298 -1.19 20.03 5.61
CA LYS A 298 -0.88 21.09 6.58
C LYS A 298 0.57 21.01 7.08
N ASN A 299 1.04 19.79 7.37
CA ASN A 299 2.42 19.54 7.76
C ASN A 299 3.40 19.89 6.64
N PHE A 300 3.05 19.60 5.38
CA PHE A 300 3.81 20.04 4.22
C PHE A 300 3.89 21.56 4.13
N ILE A 301 2.77 22.30 4.21
CA ILE A 301 2.80 23.77 4.20
C ILE A 301 3.66 24.33 5.35
N LYS A 302 3.53 23.76 6.56
CA LYS A 302 4.37 24.14 7.70
C LYS A 302 5.85 23.87 7.44
N TYR A 303 6.18 22.74 6.83
CA TYR A 303 7.55 22.41 6.43
C TYR A 303 8.08 23.42 5.40
N MET A 304 7.33 23.70 4.33
CA MET A 304 7.72 24.69 3.32
C MET A 304 7.96 26.09 3.92
N LYS A 305 7.14 26.49 4.88
CA LYS A 305 7.35 27.74 5.64
C LYS A 305 8.65 27.74 6.45
N SER A 306 9.09 26.58 6.94
CA SER A 306 10.33 26.47 7.72
C SER A 306 11.60 26.48 6.87
N VAL A 307 11.49 26.23 5.56
CA VAL A 307 12.63 26.11 4.63
C VAL A 307 12.66 27.22 3.57
N THR A 308 12.01 28.35 3.84
CA THR A 308 12.00 29.52 2.92
C THR A 308 13.39 30.10 2.65
N TYR A 309 14.38 29.79 3.47
CA TYR A 309 15.78 30.16 3.28
C TYR A 309 16.52 29.26 2.29
N ALA A 310 15.88 28.22 1.74
CA ALA A 310 16.43 27.35 0.71
C ALA A 310 15.60 27.49 -0.58
N PRO A 311 15.84 28.53 -1.40
CA PRO A 311 15.03 28.80 -2.58
C PRO A 311 15.01 27.67 -3.60
N GLU A 312 16.12 26.96 -3.78
CA GLU A 312 16.26 25.83 -4.69
C GLU A 312 15.26 24.71 -4.40
N LEU A 313 14.98 24.44 -3.12
CA LEU A 313 14.01 23.44 -2.71
C LEU A 313 12.57 23.94 -2.91
N VAL A 314 12.27 25.17 -2.50
CA VAL A 314 10.89 25.70 -2.52
C VAL A 314 10.42 26.03 -3.94
N LEU A 315 11.34 26.50 -4.79
CA LEU A 315 11.09 26.85 -6.18
C LEU A 315 11.37 25.70 -7.15
N ASP A 316 11.62 24.48 -6.63
CA ASP A 316 11.62 23.27 -7.45
C ASP A 316 10.30 23.20 -8.25
N PRO A 317 10.34 22.92 -9.57
CA PRO A 317 9.16 23.00 -10.43
C PRO A 317 7.97 22.18 -9.94
N PHE A 318 8.20 20.97 -9.41
CA PHE A 318 7.14 20.13 -8.90
C PHE A 318 6.56 20.71 -7.60
N LEU A 319 7.41 21.08 -6.63
CA LEU A 319 6.94 21.62 -5.35
C LEU A 319 6.27 22.99 -5.50
N LEU A 320 6.77 23.84 -6.40
CA LEU A 320 6.14 25.09 -6.76
C LEU A 320 4.75 24.86 -7.37
N THR A 321 4.63 23.89 -8.28
CA THR A 321 3.34 23.53 -8.88
C THR A 321 2.37 22.97 -7.84
N VAL A 322 2.85 22.17 -6.88
CA VAL A 322 2.05 21.71 -5.73
C VAL A 322 1.56 22.90 -4.90
N LEU A 323 2.43 23.84 -4.54
CA LEU A 323 2.07 25.03 -3.76
C LEU A 323 1.02 25.87 -4.48
N LEU A 324 1.23 26.19 -5.76
CA LEU A 324 0.29 26.94 -6.59
C LEU A 324 -1.04 26.21 -6.82
N SER A 325 -1.00 24.87 -6.90
CA SER A 325 -2.23 24.08 -6.97
C SER A 325 -3.03 24.17 -5.68
N ILE A 326 -2.37 24.05 -4.54
CA ILE A 326 -3.01 24.11 -3.21
C ILE A 326 -3.52 25.52 -2.90
N SER A 327 -2.87 26.59 -3.40
CA SER A 327 -3.31 27.98 -3.18
C SER A 327 -4.66 28.28 -3.82
N THR A 328 -5.16 27.45 -4.73
CA THR A 328 -6.54 27.54 -5.24
C THR A 328 -7.60 27.28 -4.17
N ILE A 329 -7.21 26.75 -3.01
CA ILE A 329 -8.06 26.56 -1.85
C ILE A 329 -7.84 27.73 -0.88
N SER A 330 -8.91 28.48 -0.60
CA SER A 330 -8.86 29.73 0.18
C SER A 330 -8.15 29.64 1.53
N ILE A 331 -8.27 28.52 2.25
CA ILE A 331 -7.62 28.34 3.57
C ILE A 331 -6.08 28.25 3.51
N TYR A 332 -5.51 27.96 2.34
CA TYR A 332 -4.07 27.84 2.13
C TYR A 332 -3.49 28.98 1.31
N GLU A 333 -4.33 29.76 0.62
CA GLU A 333 -3.93 30.83 -0.30
C GLU A 333 -2.91 31.80 0.31
N GLU A 334 -3.27 32.46 1.41
CA GLU A 334 -2.41 33.44 2.09
C GLU A 334 -1.09 32.81 2.55
N GLN A 335 -1.15 31.62 3.16
CA GLN A 335 0.03 30.91 3.63
C GLN A 335 1.00 30.54 2.50
N VAL A 336 0.48 30.12 1.35
CA VAL A 336 1.30 29.79 0.18
C VAL A 336 1.95 31.05 -0.38
N PHE A 337 1.19 32.15 -0.56
CA PHE A 337 1.76 33.38 -1.08
C PHE A 337 2.82 33.99 -0.15
N ASP A 338 2.64 33.90 1.16
CA ASP A 338 3.66 34.31 2.13
C ASP A 338 4.95 33.47 2.00
N ILE A 339 4.82 32.14 1.85
CA ILE A 339 5.97 31.24 1.61
C ILE A 339 6.71 31.68 0.35
N LEU A 340 6.00 31.81 -0.78
CA LEU A 340 6.61 32.16 -2.06
C LEU A 340 7.26 33.55 -2.02
N LYS A 341 6.61 34.53 -1.39
CA LYS A 341 7.15 35.88 -1.22
C LYS A 341 8.44 35.87 -0.42
N CYS A 342 8.45 35.21 0.74
CA CYS A 342 9.65 35.11 1.58
C CYS A 342 10.79 34.41 0.85
N THR A 343 10.49 33.31 0.15
CA THR A 343 11.49 32.56 -0.63
C THR A 343 12.10 33.41 -1.75
N ILE A 344 11.28 34.13 -2.52
CA ILE A 344 11.77 35.00 -3.61
C ILE A 344 12.61 36.15 -3.03
N GLN A 345 12.21 36.73 -1.91
CA GLN A 345 13.01 37.76 -1.22
C GLN A 345 14.39 37.23 -0.81
N HIS A 346 14.46 36.02 -0.26
CA HIS A 346 15.74 35.38 0.06
C HIS A 346 16.57 35.12 -1.20
N LEU A 347 15.99 34.59 -2.27
CA LEU A 347 16.69 34.35 -3.54
C LEU A 347 17.30 35.65 -4.11
N VAL A 348 16.52 36.74 -4.13
CA VAL A 348 17.00 38.05 -4.60
C VAL A 348 18.15 38.55 -3.72
N THR A 349 17.99 38.44 -2.39
CA THR A 349 19.01 38.87 -1.43
C THR A 349 20.30 38.05 -1.60
N GLU A 350 20.20 36.73 -1.78
CA GLU A 350 21.35 35.85 -2.02
C GLU A 350 22.07 36.22 -3.32
N LYS A 351 21.32 36.50 -4.39
CA LYS A 351 21.88 36.92 -5.66
C LYS A 351 22.63 38.26 -5.54
N GLU A 352 22.01 39.26 -4.90
CA GLU A 352 22.64 40.56 -4.65
C GLU A 352 23.93 40.43 -3.80
N LEU A 353 23.92 39.60 -2.76
CA LEU A 353 25.10 39.34 -1.95
C LEU A 353 26.20 38.60 -2.74
N SER A 354 25.83 37.73 -3.67
CA SER A 354 26.77 37.01 -4.53
C SER A 354 27.49 37.97 -5.47
N ASP A 355 26.82 39.01 -5.96
CA ASP A 355 27.44 40.03 -6.82
C ASP A 355 28.51 40.83 -6.07
N ILE A 356 28.35 40.98 -4.75
CA ILE A 356 29.22 41.78 -3.87
C ILE A 356 30.39 40.94 -3.31
N SER A 357 30.22 39.64 -3.11
CA SER A 357 31.19 38.78 -2.41
C SER A 357 31.73 37.65 -3.28
N ALA A 358 33.03 37.71 -3.60
CA ALA A 358 33.74 36.65 -4.31
C ALA A 358 33.75 35.31 -3.54
N TRP A 359 33.80 35.34 -2.20
CA TRP A 359 33.68 34.14 -1.37
C TRP A 359 32.30 33.51 -1.50
N LEU A 360 31.24 34.33 -1.47
CA LEU A 360 29.87 33.83 -1.56
C LEU A 360 29.58 33.23 -2.94
N ARG A 361 30.15 33.80 -4.02
CA ARG A 361 30.10 33.17 -5.36
C ARG A 361 30.71 31.77 -5.36
N GLY A 362 31.86 31.61 -4.70
CA GLY A 362 32.51 30.30 -4.57
C GLY A 362 31.68 29.29 -3.78
N VAL A 363 30.98 29.72 -2.73
CA VAL A 363 30.14 28.84 -1.91
C VAL A 363 28.82 28.48 -2.62
N LEU A 364 28.17 29.44 -3.29
CA LEU A 364 26.90 29.22 -3.98
C LEU A 364 27.06 28.39 -5.26
N GLN A 365 28.15 28.57 -6.02
CA GLN A 365 28.42 27.78 -7.22
C GLN A 365 28.71 26.30 -6.95
N MET A 366 29.02 25.92 -5.70
CA MET A 366 29.23 24.52 -5.32
C MET A 366 27.93 23.76 -5.02
N ASN A 367 26.79 24.46 -4.95
CA ASN A 367 25.48 23.88 -4.60
C ASN A 367 24.52 23.73 -5.79
N VAL A 368 24.93 24.14 -7.01
CA VAL A 368 24.16 23.97 -8.25
C VAL A 368 24.54 22.68 -8.97
#